data_AF-A0A5C1AN33-F1
#
_entry.id   AF-A0A5C1AN33-F1
#
_cell.length_a   1.000
_cell.length_b   1.000
_cell.length_c   1.000
_cell.angle_alpha   90.00
_cell.angle_beta   90.00
_cell.angle_gamma   90.00
#
_symmetry.space_group_name_H-M   'P 1'
#
loop_
_entity.id
_entity.type
_entity.pdbx_description
1 polymer ?
#
loop_
_entity_poly.entity_id
_entity_poly.type
_entity_poly.pdbx_seq_one_letter_code
_entity_poly.pdbx_strand_id
1 'polypeptide(L)' 'MNSIDQSARWAILYRRPGSRVWLELGTAGTEAQASAWLLRFFATGDYRIRRPSAAKEAARA' A
#
# COMPACT_ATOMS: atom_id res chain seq x y z
N MET A 1 13.10 15.52 -15.26
CA MET A 1 12.37 14.24 -15.26
C MET A 1 11.97 13.97 -13.81
N ASN A 2 10.71 14.17 -13.42
CA ASN A 2 10.27 13.94 -12.04
C ASN A 2 10.16 12.43 -11.79
N SER A 3 11.17 11.83 -11.17
CA SER A 3 11.07 10.47 -10.65
C SER A 3 10.19 10.46 -9.41
N ILE A 4 9.13 9.65 -9.43
CA ILE A 4 8.31 9.41 -8.25
C ILE A 4 9.09 8.47 -7.32
N ASP A 5 9.49 8.96 -6.15
CA ASP A 5 10.08 8.14 -5.10
C ASP A 5 9.03 7.17 -4.56
N GLN A 6 9.21 5.87 -4.81
CA GLN A 6 8.30 4.82 -4.33
C GLN A 6 8.54 4.45 -2.86
N SER A 7 9.73 4.72 -2.32
CA SER A 7 10.11 4.41 -0.94
C SER A 7 9.39 5.30 0.08
N ALA A 8 8.94 6.48 -0.34
CA ALA A 8 8.17 7.45 0.43
C ALA A 8 6.64 7.26 0.30
N ARG A 9 6.17 6.23 -0.42
CA ARG A 9 4.75 6.06 -0.73
C ARG A 9 4.12 4.87 -0.02
N TRP A 10 2.81 4.97 0.20
CA TRP A 10 2.00 3.92 0.80
C TRP A 10 1.61 2.89 -0.25
N ALA A 11 1.94 1.63 -0.02
CA ALA A 11 1.61 0.55 -0.95
C ALA A 11 0.24 -0.05 -0.61
N ILE A 12 -0.57 -0.30 -1.63
CA ILE A 12 -1.88 -0.96 -1.51
C ILE A 12 -1.69 -2.42 -1.91
N LEU A 13 -1.97 -3.33 -0.98
CA LEU A 13 -1.76 -4.76 -1.15
C LEU A 13 -3.09 -5.51 -1.18
N TYR A 14 -3.17 -6.51 -2.04
CA TYR A 14 -4.31 -7.40 -2.19
C TYR A 14 -3.91 -8.86 -2.09
N ARG A 15 -4.75 -9.66 -1.44
CA ARG A 15 -4.64 -11.11 -1.41
C ARG A 15 -5.96 -11.74 -1.84
N ARG A 16 -5.90 -12.52 -2.91
CA ARG A 16 -7.02 -13.33 -3.38
C ARG A 16 -7.43 -14.35 -2.31
N PRO A 17 -8.72 -14.65 -2.12
CA PRO A 17 -9.16 -15.75 -1.28
C PRO A 17 -8.44 -17.06 -1.65
N GLY A 18 -7.95 -17.79 -0.65
CA GLY A 18 -7.20 -19.04 -0.85
C GLY A 18 -5.73 -18.87 -1.28
N SER A 19 -5.27 -17.66 -1.58
CA SER A 19 -3.86 -17.39 -1.87
C SER A 19 -3.06 -17.08 -0.60
N ARG A 20 -1.79 -17.51 -0.56
CA ARG A 20 -0.81 -17.08 0.46
C ARG A 20 -0.01 -15.85 0.03
N VAL A 21 -0.12 -15.45 -1.23
CA VAL A 21 0.68 -14.38 -1.83
C VAL A 21 -0.07 -13.05 -1.79
N TRP A 22 0.62 -12.01 -1.34
CA TRP A 22 0.18 -10.62 -1.44
C TRP A 22 0.69 -9.99 -2.73
N LEU A 23 -0.20 -9.33 -3.45
CA LEU A 23 0.09 -8.59 -4.67
C LEU A 23 0.04 -7.09 -4.37
N GLU A 24 0.99 -6.32 -4.90
CA GLU A 24 0.93 -4.86 -4.85
C GLU A 24 0.11 -4.34 -6.03
N LEU A 25 -0.97 -3.60 -5.74
CA LEU A 25 -1.85 -3.04 -6.76
C LEU A 25 -1.41 -1.62 -7.20
N GLY A 26 -0.69 -0.91 -6.33
CA GLY A 26 -0.19 0.44 -6.61
C GLY A 26 0.22 1.18 -5.34
N THR A 27 0.60 2.46 -5.51
CA THR A 27 1.07 3.31 -4.41
C THR A 27 0.38 4.67 -4.35
N ALA A 28 0.11 5.14 -3.12
CA ALA A 28 -0.49 6.44 -2.84
C ALA A 28 0.50 7.37 -2.11
N GLY A 29 0.33 8.68 -2.26
CA GLY A 29 1.21 9.65 -1.62
C GLY A 29 0.98 9.78 -0.11
N THR A 30 -0.23 9.45 0.37
CA THR A 30 -0.60 9.57 1.78
C THR A 30 -1.40 8.36 2.27
N GLU A 31 -1.44 8.15 3.58
CA GLU A 31 -2.25 7.10 4.22
C GLU A 31 -3.74 7.27 3.94
N ALA A 32 -4.23 8.51 3.99
CA ALA A 32 -5.63 8.83 3.74
C ALA A 32 -6.04 8.48 2.31
N GLN A 33 -5.19 8.77 1.32
CA GLN A 33 -5.43 8.37 -0.07
C GLN A 33 -5.45 6.85 -0.23
N ALA A 34 -4.52 6.14 0.39
CA ALA A 34 -4.47 4.68 0.35
C ALA A 34 -5.71 4.04 1.00
N SER A 35 -6.15 4.58 2.14
CA SER A 35 -7.33 4.10 2.88
C SER A 35 -8.64 4.39 2.14
N ALA A 36 -8.76 5.57 1.52
CA ALA A 36 -9.90 5.90 0.67
C ALA A 36 -10.01 4.95 -0.54
N TRP A 37 -8.88 4.44 -1.02
CA TRP A 37 -8.84 3.42 -2.06
C TRP A 37 -9.42 2.09 -1.56
N LEU A 38 -9.06 1.65 -0.34
CA LEU A 38 -9.59 0.42 0.27
C LEU A 38 -11.11 0.45 0.43
N LEU A 39 -11.68 1.59 0.83
CA LEU A 39 -13.14 1.75 0.98
C LEU A 39 -13.91 1.52 -0.32
N ARG A 40 -13.27 1.62 -1.49
CA ARG A 40 -13.91 1.40 -2.80
C ARG A 40 -13.94 -0.07 -3.23
N PHE A 41 -13.14 -0.93 -2.60
CA PHE A 41 -13.04 -2.36 -2.94
C PHE A 41 -13.66 -3.23 -1.84
N PHE A 42 -14.99 -3.11 -1.64
CA PHE A 42 -15.78 -4.08 -0.88
C PHE A 42 -16.09 -5.33 -1.72
N ALA A 43 -15.06 -5.97 -2.27
CA ALA A 43 -15.23 -7.16 -3.10
C ALA A 43 -14.23 -8.25 -2.71
N THR A 44 -14.75 -9.46 -2.47
CA THR A 44 -14.06 -10.76 -2.27
C THR A 44 -12.52 -10.74 -2.23
N GLY A 45 -11.95 -10.68 -1.03
CA GLY A 45 -10.53 -10.84 -0.74
C GLY A 45 -10.06 -10.03 0.46
N ASP A 46 -8.78 -10.16 0.81
CA ASP A 46 -8.17 -9.36 1.87
C ASP A 46 -7.37 -8.21 1.27
N TYR A 47 -7.49 -7.03 1.87
CA TYR A 47 -6.73 -5.86 1.49
C TYR A 47 -6.01 -5.27 2.69
N ARG A 48 -4.85 -4.65 2.44
CA ARG A 48 -4.15 -3.86 3.46
C ARG A 48 -3.29 -2.79 2.82
N ILE A 49 -2.98 -1.76 3.60
CA ILE A 49 -1.96 -0.78 3.25
C ILE A 49 -0.63 -1.15 3.94
N ARG A 50 0.48 -0.91 3.25
CA ARG A 50 1.83 -1.03 3.79
C ARG A 50 2.47 0.34 3.82
N ARG A 51 3.03 0.70 4.98
CA ARG A 51 3.75 1.96 5.17
C ARG A 51 4.93 2.09 4.22
N PRO A 52 5.31 3.33 3.84
CA PRO A 52 6.54 3.61 3.13
C PRO A 52 7.75 3.00 3.84
N SER A 53 8.70 2.46 3.08
CA SER A 53 9.95 1.92 3.65
C SER A 53 10.82 3.02 4.24
N ALA A 54 10.83 4.23 3.66
CA ALA A 54 11.53 5.39 4.23
C ALA A 54 10.99 5.76 5.63
N ALA A 55 9.68 5.67 5.83
CA ALA A 55 9.06 5.90 7.14
C ALA A 55 9.39 4.80 8.16
N LYS A 56 9.74 3.58 7.70
CA LYS A 56 10.17 2.48 8.56
C LYS A 56 11.62 2.65 9.03
N GLU A 57 12.49 3.20 8.19
CA GLU A 57 13.88 3.51 8.57
C GLU A 57 13.98 4.72 9.50
N ALA A 58 13.20 5.78 9.26
CA ALA A 58 13.15 6.94 10.15
C ALA A 58 12.63 6.62 11.56
N ALA A 59 11.81 5.57 11.73
CA ALA A 59 11.34 5.12 13.05
C ALA A 59 12.33 4.20 13.78
N ARG A 60 13.46 3.84 13.16
CA ARG A 60 14.48 2.94 13.71
C ARG A 60 15.80 3.67 14.06
N ALA A 61 15.96 4.91 13.60
CA ALA A 61 17.05 5.81 13.97
C ALA A 61 16.68 6.60 15.24
#